data_AF-A0A7J6Q7B5-F1
#
_entry.id   AF-A0A7J6Q7B5-F1
#
_cell.length_a   1.000
_cell.length_b   1.000
_cell.length_c   1.000
_cell.angle_alpha   90.00
_cell.angle_beta   90.00
_cell.angle_gamma   90.00
#
_symmetry.space_group_name_H-M   'P 1'
#
loop_
_entity.id
_entity.type
_entity.pdbx_description
1 polymer ?
#
loop_
_entity_poly.entity_id
_entity_poly.type
_entity_poly.pdbx_seq_one_letter_code
_entity_poly.pdbx_strand_id
1 'polypeptide(L)'
;IDRLDYIKGIPHKLKAFDMFLDDHPEWASQCVLVQLAIPTRSEVPEYQRLKRQVHEMVGSICGKHSNLYTGPPVIYLDGCVDHQELTALYRVADVALISSIRD
;
A
#
# COMPACT_ATOMS: atom_id res chain seq x y z
N ILE A 1 -6.41 3.46 -0.62
CA ILE A 1 -6.22 4.82 -1.17
C ILE A 1 -6.28 5.76 -0.01
N ASP A 2 -5.18 6.48 0.26
CA ASP A 2 -5.05 7.28 1.47
C ASP A 2 -4.16 8.50 1.20
N ARG A 3 -4.37 9.58 1.95
CA ARG A 3 -3.32 10.62 2.05
C ARG A 3 -2.14 10.02 2.80
N LEU A 4 -0.92 10.40 2.40
CA LEU A 4 0.29 9.98 3.09
C LEU A 4 0.41 10.73 4.42
N ASP A 5 -0.34 10.27 5.41
CA ASP A 5 -0.47 10.85 6.75
C ASP A 5 -0.42 9.74 7.81
N TYR A 6 0.14 10.05 8.97
CA TYR A 6 0.32 9.10 10.07
C TYR A 6 -1.02 8.57 10.60
N ILE A 7 -2.11 9.36 10.53
CA ILE A 7 -3.43 8.89 10.99
C ILE A 7 -4.04 7.83 10.06
N LYS A 8 -3.57 7.73 8.82
CA LYS A 8 -4.09 6.77 7.83
C LYS A 8 -3.54 5.35 8.00
N GLY A 9 -2.56 5.16 8.90
CA GLY A 9 -2.13 3.82 9.29
C GLY A 9 -1.49 2.99 8.17
N ILE A 10 -0.99 3.62 7.08
CA ILE A 10 -0.38 2.91 5.94
C ILE A 10 0.73 1.94 6.38
N PRO A 11 1.65 2.30 7.30
CA PRO A 11 2.66 1.35 7.78
C PRO A 11 2.06 0.12 8.47
N HIS A 12 0.99 0.29 9.26
CA HIS A 12 0.31 -0.82 9.93
C HIS A 12 -0.37 -1.73 8.92
N LYS A 13 -0.99 -1.14 7.90
CA LYS A 13 -1.61 -1.86 6.78
C LYS A 13 -0.60 -2.73 6.03
N LEU A 14 0.55 -2.15 5.68
CA LEU A 14 1.64 -2.87 5.00
C LEU A 14 2.21 -3.99 5.87
N LYS A 15 2.44 -3.73 7.15
CA LYS A 15 2.92 -4.74 8.09
C LYS A 15 1.94 -5.91 8.23
N ALA A 16 0.64 -5.62 8.34
CA ALA A 16 -0.38 -6.65 8.42
C ALA A 16 -0.45 -7.47 7.13
N PHE A 17 -0.25 -6.84 5.97
CA PHE A 17 -0.21 -7.54 4.70
C PHE A 17 1.04 -8.44 4.56
N ASP A 18 2.22 -7.98 5.00
CA ASP A 18 3.42 -8.83 5.05
C ASP A 18 3.21 -10.07 5.93
N MET A 19 2.66 -9.88 7.13
CA MET A 19 2.33 -10.98 8.04
C MET A 19 1.29 -11.94 7.44
N PHE A 20 0.27 -11.41 6.76
CA PHE A 20 -0.72 -12.23 6.07
C PHE A 20 -0.08 -13.13 5.00
N LEU A 21 0.88 -12.60 4.22
CA LEU A 21 1.59 -13.39 3.21
C LEU A 21 2.55 -14.41 3.82
N ASP A 22 3.12 -14.13 5.00
CA ASP A 22 3.91 -15.10 5.76
C ASP A 22 3.07 -16.26 6.28
N ASP A 23 1.93 -15.94 6.88
CA ASP A 23 1.02 -16.92 7.48
C ASP A 23 0.29 -17.73 6.40
N HIS A 24 0.08 -17.14 5.22
CA HIS A 24 -0.64 -17.72 4.10
C HIS A 24 0.09 -17.55 2.75
N PRO A 25 1.20 -18.29 2.53
CA PRO A 25 2.05 -18.14 1.35
C PRO A 25 1.33 -18.46 0.03
N GLU A 26 0.24 -19.24 0.07
CA GLU A 26 -0.61 -19.53 -1.09
C GLU A 26 -1.23 -18.26 -1.71
N TRP A 27 -1.36 -17.17 -0.94
CA TRP A 27 -1.92 -15.91 -1.41
C TRP A 27 -0.91 -14.98 -2.08
N ALA A 28 0.40 -15.21 -1.91
CA ALA A 28 1.44 -14.36 -2.52
C ALA A 28 1.37 -14.32 -4.05
N SER A 29 0.79 -15.34 -4.67
CA SER A 29 0.56 -15.44 -6.12
C SER A 29 -0.88 -15.14 -6.55
N GLN A 30 -1.78 -14.88 -5.60
CA GLN A 30 -3.23 -14.75 -5.87
C GLN A 30 -3.81 -13.39 -5.53
N CYS A 31 -3.11 -12.57 -4.74
CA CYS A 31 -3.58 -11.25 -4.37
C CYS A 31 -2.54 -10.16 -4.64
N VAL A 32 -3.03 -8.95 -4.87
CA VAL A 32 -2.22 -7.75 -5.01
C VAL A 32 -2.83 -6.63 -4.19
N LEU A 33 -2.02 -5.97 -3.37
CA LEU A 33 -2.40 -4.77 -2.65
C LEU A 33 -2.05 -3.54 -3.48
N VAL A 34 -3.07 -2.81 -3.93
CA VAL A 34 -2.88 -1.51 -4.61
C VAL A 34 -3.00 -0.37 -3.60
N GLN A 35 -1.89 0.32 -3.31
CA GLN A 35 -1.84 1.45 -2.41
C GLN A 35 -1.48 2.75 -3.16
N LEU A 36 -2.52 3.53 -3.45
CA LEU A 36 -2.40 4.94 -3.83
C LEU A 36 -2.18 5.79 -2.57
N ALA A 37 -1.04 6.48 -2.51
CA ALA A 37 -0.66 7.36 -1.43
C ALA A 37 -0.52 8.80 -1.95
N ILE A 38 -1.50 9.64 -1.63
CA ILE A 38 -1.53 11.04 -2.07
C ILE A 38 -0.53 11.83 -1.22
N PRO A 39 0.54 12.41 -1.80
CA PRO A 39 1.52 13.16 -1.03
C PRO A 39 0.88 14.35 -0.32
N THR A 40 1.24 14.57 0.93
CA THR A 40 0.82 15.73 1.71
C THR A 40 1.97 16.27 2.53
N ARG A 41 2.04 17.59 2.69
CA ARG A 41 3.01 18.26 3.58
C ARG A 41 4.46 17.82 3.33
N SER A 42 4.85 17.74 2.06
CA SER A 42 6.14 17.18 1.60
C SER A 42 7.39 17.90 2.14
N GLU A 43 7.23 19.14 2.60
CA GLU A 43 8.31 19.93 3.22
C GLU A 43 8.52 19.62 4.71
N VAL A 44 7.59 18.90 5.34
CA VAL A 44 7.65 18.58 6.77
C VAL A 44 8.51 17.32 6.96
N PRO A 45 9.59 17.38 7.78
CA PRO A 45 10.52 16.26 7.96
C PRO A 45 9.87 14.94 8.39
N GLU A 46 8.84 15.00 9.23
CA GLU A 46 8.10 13.84 9.72
C GLU A 46 7.38 13.11 8.57
N TYR A 47 6.81 13.85 7.61
CA TYR A 47 6.15 13.28 6.44
C TYR A 47 7.17 12.67 5.46
N GLN A 48 8.36 13.25 5.35
CA GLN A 48 9.45 12.67 4.57
C GLN A 48 9.95 11.36 5.18
N ARG A 49 10.04 11.28 6.52
CA ARG A 49 10.38 10.04 7.23
C ARG A 49 9.31 8.97 7.04
N LEU A 50 8.03 9.34 7.15
CA LEU A 50 6.91 8.43 6.89
C LEU A 50 6.96 7.91 5.46
N LYS A 51 7.18 8.78 4.47
CA LYS A 51 7.32 8.38 3.07
C LYS A 51 8.45 7.36 2.89
N ARG A 52 9.62 7.64 3.45
CA ARG A 52 10.78 6.75 3.39
C ARG A 52 10.48 5.39 4.03
N GLN A 53 9.89 5.39 5.23
CA GLN A 53 9.49 4.17 5.92
C GLN A 53 8.53 3.33 5.06
N VAL A 54 7.52 3.96 4.48
CA VAL A 54 6.55 3.27 3.60
C VAL A 54 7.25 2.67 2.38
N HIS A 55 8.16 3.41 1.73
CA HIS A 55 8.94 2.91 0.59
C HIS A 55 9.84 1.73 0.96
N GLU A 56 10.53 1.80 2.10
CA GLU A 56 11.35 0.70 2.63
C GLU A 56 10.50 -0.54 2.90
N MET A 57 9.31 -0.38 3.48
CA MET A 57 8.39 -1.49 3.73
C MET A 57 7.87 -2.12 2.44
N VAL A 58 7.45 -1.31 1.46
CA VAL A 58 7.04 -1.81 0.15
C VAL A 58 8.18 -2.57 -0.51
N GLY A 59 9.39 -2.02 -0.51
CA GLY A 59 10.58 -2.67 -1.06
C GLY A 59 10.89 -4.00 -0.37
N SER A 60 10.79 -4.05 0.96
CA SER A 60 10.99 -5.27 1.75
C SER A 60 9.96 -6.35 1.43
N ILE A 61 8.66 -5.99 1.40
CA ILE A 61 7.56 -6.93 1.11
C ILE A 61 7.71 -7.46 -0.31
N CYS A 62 7.94 -6.58 -1.29
CA CYS A 62 8.14 -7.00 -2.67
C CYS A 62 9.41 -7.86 -2.81
N GLY A 63 10.53 -7.50 -2.18
CA GLY A 63 11.76 -8.30 -2.24
C GLY A 63 11.61 -9.71 -1.68
N LYS A 64 10.74 -9.87 -0.67
CA LYS A 64 10.49 -11.15 0.00
C LYS A 64 9.50 -12.03 -0.74
N HIS A 65 8.43 -11.45 -1.29
CA HIS A 65 7.26 -12.19 -1.77
C HIS A 65 7.04 -12.12 -3.29
N SER A 66 7.75 -11.25 -4.02
CA SER A 66 7.60 -11.17 -5.48
C SER A 66 8.14 -12.43 -6.15
N ASN A 67 7.47 -12.85 -7.23
CA ASN A 67 7.98 -13.90 -8.11
C ASN A 67 7.81 -13.49 -9.58
N LEU A 68 8.53 -14.19 -10.47
CA LEU A 68 8.54 -13.88 -11.90
C LEU A 68 7.21 -14.12 -12.60
N TYR A 69 6.32 -14.94 -12.02
CA TYR A 69 5.08 -15.35 -12.66
C TYR A 69 3.92 -14.40 -12.34
N THR A 70 3.88 -13.84 -11.13
CA THR A 70 2.76 -13.02 -10.65
C THR A 70 3.13 -11.57 -10.38
N GLY A 71 4.43 -11.24 -10.37
CA GLY A 71 4.91 -9.90 -10.12
C GLY A 71 4.89 -9.51 -8.63
N PRO A 72 4.94 -8.21 -8.33
CA PRO A 72 4.99 -7.72 -6.94
C PRO A 72 3.62 -7.81 -6.26
N PRO A 73 3.56 -8.24 -5.00
CA PRO A 73 2.30 -8.33 -4.25
C PRO A 73 1.80 -6.96 -3.77
N VAL A 74 2.62 -5.90 -3.88
CA VAL A 74 2.22 -4.53 -3.56
C VAL A 74 2.52 -3.62 -4.75
N ILE A 75 1.48 -2.97 -5.27
CA ILE A 75 1.59 -1.88 -6.23
C ILE A 75 1.38 -0.57 -5.46
N TYR A 76 2.47 0.17 -5.27
CA TYR A 76 2.48 1.43 -4.55
C TYR A 76 2.68 2.61 -5.50
N LEU A 77 1.81 3.60 -5.43
CA LEU A 77 1.89 4.82 -6.24
C LEU A 77 1.88 6.06 -5.35
N ASP A 78 2.95 6.85 -5.45
CA ASP A 78 2.98 8.22 -4.92
C ASP A 78 2.25 9.15 -5.88
N GLY A 79 1.01 9.51 -5.59
CA GLY A 79 0.27 10.43 -6.43
C GLY A 79 -1.24 10.30 -6.28
N CYS A 80 -1.93 10.87 -7.27
CA CYS A 80 -3.36 10.73 -7.44
C CYS A 80 -3.65 10.17 -8.84
N VAL A 81 -4.82 9.54 -8.95
CA VAL A 81 -5.49 9.19 -10.19
C VAL A 81 -6.72 10.08 -10.34
N ASP A 82 -7.25 10.19 -11.55
CA ASP A 82 -8.49 10.94 -11.73
C ASP A 82 -9.69 10.21 -11.08
N HIS A 83 -10.85 10.88 -11.04
CA HIS A 83 -12.03 10.32 -10.41
C HIS A 83 -12.55 9.05 -11.14
N GLN A 84 -12.40 8.98 -12.46
CA GLN A 84 -12.86 7.85 -13.26
C GLN A 84 -11.99 6.62 -13.00
N GLU A 85 -10.66 6.80 -13.02
CA GLU A 85 -9.67 5.78 -12.67
C GLU A 85 -9.85 5.30 -11.22
N LEU A 86 -10.05 6.22 -10.28
CA LEU A 86 -10.31 5.88 -8.88
C LEU A 86 -11.56 5.00 -8.74
N THR A 87 -12.64 5.37 -9.42
CA THR A 87 -13.90 4.62 -9.39
C THR A 87 -13.74 3.26 -10.06
N ALA A 88 -12.98 3.18 -11.16
CA ALA A 88 -12.66 1.94 -11.82
C ALA A 88 -11.86 1.01 -10.89
N LEU A 89 -10.84 1.52 -10.19
CA LEU A 89 -10.06 0.76 -9.20
C LEU A 89 -10.95 0.21 -8.09
N TYR A 90 -11.85 1.01 -7.53
CA TYR A 90 -12.81 0.53 -6.53
C TYR A 90 -13.77 -0.51 -7.09
N ARG A 91 -14.14 -0.41 -8.37
CA ARG A 91 -15.08 -1.34 -9.01
C ARG A 91 -14.45 -2.70 -9.29
N VAL A 92 -13.16 -2.74 -9.62
CA VAL A 92 -12.45 -4.00 -9.90
C VAL A 92 -11.85 -4.65 -8.66
N ALA A 93 -11.68 -3.91 -7.56
CA ALA A 93 -11.14 -4.45 -6.33
C ALA A 93 -12.12 -5.40 -5.63
N ASP A 94 -11.64 -6.60 -5.29
CA ASP A 94 -12.42 -7.55 -4.48
C ASP A 94 -12.61 -7.07 -3.03
N VAL A 95 -11.63 -6.32 -2.51
CA VAL A 95 -11.60 -5.83 -1.13
C VAL A 95 -11.12 -4.38 -1.06
N ALA A 96 -11.81 -3.54 -0.29
CA ALA A 96 -11.36 -2.22 0.08
C ALA A 96 -10.80 -2.21 1.51
N LEU A 97 -9.47 -2.06 1.64
CA LEU A 97 -8.79 -2.05 2.94
C LEU A 97 -8.70 -0.64 3.54
N ILE A 98 -9.66 -0.32 4.40
CA ILE A 98 -9.78 0.96 5.13
C ILE A 98 -9.38 0.73 6.59
N SER A 99 -8.22 1.25 6.98
CA SER A 99 -7.58 0.95 8.27
C SER A 99 -6.99 2.19 8.94
N SER A 100 -7.61 3.36 8.75
CA SER A 100 -7.21 4.60 9.42
C SER A 100 -7.18 4.39 10.94
N ILE A 101 -6.10 4.82 11.60
CA ILE A 101 -5.99 4.83 13.07
C ILE A 101 -6.99 5.83 13.66
N ARG A 102 -7.18 6.93 12.95
CA ARG A 102 -8.17 7.97 13.26
C ARG A 102 -8.63 8.61 11.94
N ASP A 103 -9.93 8.83 11.82
CA ASP A 103 -10.56 9.51 10.68
C ASP A 103 -11.56 10.54 11.20
#